data_AF-A0A323VHA3-F1
#
_entry.id   AF-A0A323VHA3-F1
#
_cell.length_a   1.000
_cell.length_b   1.000
_cell.length_c   1.000
_cell.angle_alpha   90.00
_cell.angle_beta   90.00
_cell.angle_gamma   90.00
#
_symmetry.space_group_name_H-M   'P 1'
#
loop_
_entity.id
_entity.type
_entity.pdbx_description
1 polymer ?
#
loop_
_entity_poly.entity_id
_entity_poly.type
_entity_poly.pdbx_seq_one_letter_code
_entity_poly.pdbx_strand_id
1 'polypeptide(L)'
;MARARELGLRVLGTTSPNPPVGAVVLDAGGAVVGEGATSPPGGPHAEVHALAQAGARARGGTAVVTLEPCAHTGRTGPCADALVAAGVARVVVAVHEPTRLATGGAARLRAAGVDVELGAEQDEAAEGALAAWLTGVREQRPHVVWKVATTLDGRVAAADGTSRWITGPEARAEVHRLR
;
A
#
# COMPACT_ATOMS: atom_id res chain seq x y z
N MET A 1 -10.18 -6.67 -1.17
CA MET A 1 -8.85 -6.05 -1.34
C MET A 1 -8.96 -4.59 -1.77
N ALA A 2 -9.88 -4.21 -2.67
CA ALA A 2 -10.17 -2.82 -3.05
C ALA A 2 -10.06 -1.76 -1.92
N ARG A 3 -10.74 -1.97 -0.78
CA ARG A 3 -10.65 -1.03 0.35
C ARG A 3 -9.24 -0.87 0.93
N ALA A 4 -8.47 -1.95 1.03
CA ALA A 4 -7.08 -1.89 1.46
C ALA A 4 -6.22 -1.09 0.44
N ARG A 5 -6.49 -1.24 -0.87
CA ARG A 5 -5.83 -0.45 -1.92
C ARG A 5 -6.15 1.05 -1.78
N GLU A 6 -7.40 1.42 -1.52
CA GLU A 6 -7.80 2.81 -1.25
C GLU A 6 -7.05 3.43 -0.07
N LEU A 7 -6.88 2.67 1.02
CA LEU A 7 -6.15 3.13 2.21
C LEU A 7 -4.68 3.40 1.90
N GLY A 8 -4.04 2.53 1.11
CA GLY A 8 -2.66 2.74 0.64
C GLY A 8 -2.52 4.01 -0.22
N LEU A 9 -3.49 4.30 -1.10
CA LEU A 9 -3.48 5.51 -1.92
C LEU A 9 -3.52 6.80 -1.08
N ARG A 10 -4.19 6.79 0.08
CA ARG A 10 -4.32 7.98 0.94
C ARG A 10 -3.02 8.41 1.61
N VAL A 11 -2.03 7.52 1.69
CA VAL A 11 -0.75 7.80 2.39
C VAL A 11 0.42 8.01 1.42
N LEU A 12 0.15 8.05 0.11
CA LEU A 12 1.15 8.41 -0.89
C LEU A 12 1.83 9.75 -0.56
N GLY A 13 3.15 9.80 -0.78
CA GLY A 13 3.97 10.97 -0.47
C GLY A 13 4.38 11.14 1.00
N THR A 14 3.79 10.38 1.93
CA THR A 14 4.06 10.57 3.37
C THR A 14 4.82 9.44 4.05
N THR A 15 4.90 8.27 3.42
CA THR A 15 5.48 7.05 4.03
C THR A 15 6.91 6.75 3.59
N SER A 16 7.41 7.42 2.54
CA SER A 16 8.75 7.17 2.00
C SER A 16 9.84 7.27 3.09
N PRO A 17 10.77 6.30 3.17
CA PRO A 17 11.08 5.24 2.20
C PRO A 17 10.22 3.96 2.33
N ASN A 18 9.29 3.90 3.26
CA ASN A 18 8.45 2.72 3.48
C ASN A 18 7.33 2.62 2.42
N PRO A 19 6.88 1.39 2.09
CA PRO A 19 5.77 1.20 1.15
C PRO A 19 4.45 1.77 1.69
N PRO A 20 3.63 2.41 0.83
CA PRO A 20 2.29 2.87 1.18
C PRO A 20 1.29 1.70 1.20
N VAL A 21 1.36 0.90 2.27
CA VAL A 21 0.51 -0.27 2.49
C VAL A 21 -0.81 0.18 3.09
N GLY A 22 -1.91 -0.43 2.65
CA GLY A 22 -3.18 -0.46 3.37
C GLY A 22 -3.54 -1.87 3.85
N ALA A 23 -4.29 -1.93 4.95
CA ALA A 23 -4.78 -3.13 5.60
C ALA A 23 -6.21 -2.96 6.10
N VAL A 24 -7.01 -4.02 6.01
CA VAL A 24 -8.37 -4.10 6.56
C VAL A 24 -8.49 -5.38 7.37
N VAL A 25 -9.11 -5.32 8.54
CA VAL A 25 -9.43 -6.48 9.38
C VAL A 25 -10.94 -6.69 9.37
N LEU A 26 -11.35 -7.90 9.02
CA LEU A 26 -12.71 -8.41 9.13
C LEU A 26 -12.81 -9.30 10.37
N ASP A 27 -13.91 -9.22 11.11
CA ASP A 27 -14.19 -10.19 12.17
C ASP A 27 -14.61 -11.55 11.59
N ALA A 28 -14.84 -12.54 12.46
CA ALA A 28 -15.25 -13.89 12.06
C ALA A 28 -16.61 -13.92 11.33
N GLY A 29 -17.44 -12.88 11.48
CA GLY A 29 -18.70 -12.71 10.75
C GLY A 29 -18.54 -12.00 9.41
N GLY A 30 -17.32 -11.56 9.06
CA GLY A 30 -17.02 -10.84 7.82
C GLY A 30 -17.25 -9.34 7.88
N ALA A 31 -17.59 -8.77 9.05
CA ALA A 31 -17.77 -7.32 9.18
C ALA A 31 -16.41 -6.62 9.30
N VAL A 32 -16.27 -5.43 8.69
CA VAL A 32 -15.07 -4.60 8.85
C VAL A 32 -15.00 -4.09 10.29
N VAL A 33 -13.88 -4.37 10.96
CA VAL A 33 -13.64 -3.98 12.36
C VAL A 33 -12.38 -3.16 12.56
N GLY A 34 -11.51 -3.12 11.56
CA GLY A 34 -10.32 -2.28 11.59
C GLY A 34 -9.83 -1.93 10.20
N GLU A 35 -9.29 -0.73 10.07
CA GLU A 35 -8.68 -0.20 8.86
C GLU A 35 -7.37 0.48 9.24
N GLY A 36 -6.36 0.33 8.39
CA GLY A 36 -5.05 0.91 8.63
C GLY A 36 -4.31 1.20 7.34
N ALA A 37 -3.42 2.17 7.42
CA ALA A 37 -2.44 2.48 6.38
C ALA A 37 -1.09 2.76 7.04
N THR A 38 0.01 2.55 6.31
CA THR A 38 1.36 2.83 6.80
C THR A 38 1.45 4.27 7.28
N SER A 39 1.99 4.48 8.49
CA SER A 39 2.28 5.82 9.00
C SER A 39 3.58 6.38 8.43
N PRO A 40 3.82 7.71 8.57
CA PRO A 40 5.14 8.28 8.29
C PRO A 40 6.27 7.53 9.01
N PRO A 41 7.51 7.55 8.47
CA PRO A 41 8.62 6.77 8.99
C PRO A 41 8.81 6.91 10.51
N GLY A 42 8.90 5.76 11.19
CA GLY A 42 8.97 5.68 12.65
C GLY A 42 7.61 5.41 13.31
N GLY A 43 6.51 5.62 12.59
CA GLY A 43 5.18 5.18 13.00
C GLY A 43 4.89 3.71 12.66
N PRO A 44 3.73 3.20 13.08
CA PRO A 44 3.36 1.80 12.87
C PRO A 44 2.94 1.50 11.42
N HIS A 45 3.06 0.23 11.04
CA HIS A 45 2.60 -0.29 9.76
C HIS A 45 1.07 -0.40 9.69
N ALA A 46 0.54 -0.61 8.49
CA ALA A 46 -0.90 -0.66 8.23
C ALA A 46 -1.62 -1.72 9.08
N GLU A 47 -1.02 -2.90 9.21
CA GLU A 47 -1.57 -4.04 9.96
C GLU A 47 -1.69 -3.73 11.45
N VAL A 48 -0.69 -3.05 12.01
CA VAL A 48 -0.69 -2.66 13.43
C VAL A 48 -1.81 -1.66 13.71
N HIS A 49 -2.01 -0.68 12.82
CA HIS A 49 -3.13 0.25 12.92
C HIS A 49 -4.49 -0.44 12.82
N ALA A 50 -4.66 -1.30 11.82
CA ALA A 50 -5.92 -2.03 11.62
C ALA A 50 -6.23 -2.96 12.80
N LEU A 51 -5.22 -3.65 13.35
CA LEU A 51 -5.37 -4.49 14.54
C LEU A 51 -5.68 -3.67 15.79
N ALA A 52 -5.05 -2.51 15.98
CA ALA A 52 -5.34 -1.64 17.10
C ALA A 52 -6.81 -1.16 17.10
N GLN A 53 -7.34 -0.83 15.92
CA GLN A 53 -8.76 -0.48 15.77
C GLN A 53 -9.69 -1.70 15.98
N ALA A 54 -9.32 -2.87 15.44
CA ALA A 54 -10.11 -4.09 15.56
C ALA A 54 -10.20 -4.63 17.00
N GLY A 55 -9.11 -4.49 17.77
CA GLY A 55 -9.00 -5.03 19.12
C GLY A 55 -9.30 -6.53 19.16
N ALA A 56 -10.08 -6.96 20.15
CA ALA A 56 -10.44 -8.37 20.33
C ALA A 56 -11.27 -8.96 19.17
N ARG A 57 -11.91 -8.12 18.35
CA ARG A 57 -12.74 -8.57 17.21
C ARG A 57 -11.92 -9.12 16.04
N ALA A 58 -10.60 -8.90 16.03
CA ALA A 58 -9.70 -9.50 15.04
C ALA A 58 -9.60 -11.03 15.18
N ARG A 59 -9.86 -11.57 16.38
CA ARG A 59 -9.71 -13.00 16.67
C ARG A 59 -10.67 -13.84 15.84
N GLY A 60 -10.14 -14.87 15.17
CA GLY A 60 -10.89 -15.72 14.24
C GLY A 60 -11.23 -15.03 12.91
N GLY A 61 -10.85 -13.76 12.75
CA GLY A 61 -11.17 -12.96 11.58
C GLY A 61 -10.20 -13.12 10.41
N THR A 62 -10.32 -12.21 9.44
CA THR A 62 -9.47 -12.16 8.25
C THR A 62 -8.77 -10.80 8.15
N ALA A 63 -7.46 -10.79 7.98
CA ALA A 63 -6.73 -9.58 7.59
C ALA A 63 -6.54 -9.56 6.06
N VAL A 64 -6.81 -8.42 5.43
CA VAL A 64 -6.63 -8.19 4.00
C VAL A 64 -5.59 -7.08 3.84
N VAL A 65 -4.44 -7.40 3.25
CA VAL A 65 -3.26 -6.51 3.23
C VAL A 65 -2.71 -6.39 1.81
N THR A 66 -2.33 -5.17 1.43
CA THR A 66 -1.84 -4.87 0.07
C THR A 66 -0.43 -5.36 -0.23
N LEU A 67 0.41 -5.53 0.80
CA LEU A 67 1.76 -6.07 0.72
C LEU A 67 1.92 -7.13 1.82
N GLU A 68 2.73 -8.16 1.57
CA GLU A 68 2.97 -9.22 2.54
C GLU A 68 3.45 -8.65 3.89
N PRO A 69 2.84 -9.07 5.02
CA PRO A 69 3.25 -8.61 6.34
C PRO A 69 4.72 -8.90 6.62
N CYS A 70 5.45 -7.92 7.17
CA CYS A 70 6.88 -8.09 7.39
C CYS A 70 7.19 -9.19 8.43
N ALA A 71 8.26 -9.96 8.18
CA ALA A 71 8.78 -10.97 9.12
C ALA A 71 9.99 -10.50 9.94
N HIS A 72 10.54 -9.33 9.64
CA HIS A 72 11.71 -8.77 10.32
C HIS A 72 11.32 -7.83 11.45
N THR A 73 12.23 -7.66 12.41
CA THR A 73 12.13 -6.65 13.45
C THR A 73 12.89 -5.41 13.01
N GLY A 74 12.15 -4.32 12.78
CA GLY A 74 12.71 -2.99 12.52
C GLY A 74 12.66 -2.15 13.80
N ARG A 75 12.07 -0.95 13.70
CA ARG A 75 11.72 -0.13 14.88
C ARG A 75 10.52 -0.68 15.64
N THR A 76 9.61 -1.35 14.92
CA THR A 76 8.49 -2.11 15.46
C THR A 76 8.73 -3.60 15.27
N GLY A 77 8.04 -4.43 16.07
CA GLY A 77 8.04 -5.89 15.89
C GLY A 77 7.42 -6.32 14.54
N PRO A 78 7.64 -7.58 14.12
CA PRO A 78 7.12 -8.09 12.84
C PRO A 78 5.58 -8.07 12.79
N CYS A 79 5.02 -7.61 11.68
CA CYS A 79 3.56 -7.58 11.51
C CYS A 79 2.95 -8.98 11.45
N ALA A 80 3.69 -9.97 10.92
CA ALA A 80 3.29 -11.36 10.96
C ALA A 80 3.05 -11.85 12.41
N ASP A 81 3.90 -11.47 13.36
CA ASP A 81 3.72 -11.83 14.77
C ASP A 81 2.51 -11.13 15.40
N ALA A 82 2.29 -9.85 15.07
CA ALA A 82 1.15 -9.11 15.56
C ALA A 82 -0.17 -9.76 15.11
N LEU A 83 -0.25 -10.22 13.86
CA LEU A 83 -1.41 -10.93 13.32
C LEU A 83 -1.64 -12.28 14.02
N VAL A 84 -0.56 -13.04 14.28
CA VAL A 84 -0.63 -14.29 15.05
C VAL A 84 -1.11 -14.03 16.47
N ALA A 85 -0.53 -13.04 17.16
CA ALA A 85 -0.90 -12.68 18.53
C ALA A 85 -2.35 -12.19 18.65
N ALA A 86 -2.86 -11.51 17.61
CA ALA A 86 -4.26 -11.11 17.52
C ALA A 86 -5.22 -12.30 17.30
N GLY A 87 -4.69 -13.47 16.93
CA GLY A 87 -5.48 -14.67 16.67
C GLY A 87 -6.28 -14.59 15.38
N VAL A 88 -5.78 -13.87 14.38
CA VAL A 88 -6.37 -13.84 13.02
C VAL A 88 -6.31 -15.25 12.42
N ALA A 89 -7.40 -15.72 11.81
CA ALA A 89 -7.47 -17.06 11.23
C ALA A 89 -6.99 -17.10 9.78
N ARG A 90 -7.17 -16.00 9.03
CA ARG A 90 -6.82 -15.91 7.61
C ARG A 90 -6.17 -14.58 7.26
N VAL A 91 -5.19 -14.59 6.37
CA VAL A 91 -4.56 -13.41 5.79
C VAL A 91 -4.62 -13.49 4.26
N VAL A 92 -5.19 -12.47 3.63
CA VAL A 92 -5.24 -12.32 2.18
C VAL A 92 -4.29 -11.20 1.79
N VAL A 93 -3.32 -11.52 0.93
CA VAL A 93 -2.25 -10.60 0.52
C VAL A 93 -2.33 -10.34 -0.97
N ALA A 94 -2.23 -9.08 -1.39
CA ALA A 94 -2.15 -8.75 -2.82
C ALA A 94 -0.76 -9.02 -3.38
N VAL A 95 0.26 -8.32 -2.88
CA VAL A 95 1.62 -8.38 -3.42
C VAL A 95 2.57 -9.09 -2.44
N HIS A 96 3.33 -10.08 -2.94
CA HIS A 96 4.40 -10.72 -2.19
C HIS A 96 5.56 -9.74 -1.91
N GLU A 97 6.17 -9.80 -0.73
CA GLU A 97 7.25 -8.89 -0.32
C GLU A 97 8.55 -9.20 -1.12
N PRO A 98 8.99 -8.29 -2.01
CA PRO A 98 10.11 -8.56 -2.90
C PRO A 98 11.48 -8.39 -2.24
N THR A 99 11.58 -7.75 -1.08
CA THR A 99 12.86 -7.49 -0.41
C THR A 99 13.29 -8.67 0.46
N ARG A 100 14.59 -9.01 0.40
CA ARG A 100 15.17 -10.04 1.29
C ARG A 100 15.06 -9.68 2.77
N LEU A 101 15.02 -8.38 3.09
CA LEU A 101 14.96 -7.90 4.46
C LEU A 101 13.62 -8.26 5.11
N ALA A 102 12.51 -8.07 4.40
CA ALA A 102 11.18 -8.13 4.99
C ALA A 102 10.36 -9.38 4.65
N THR A 103 10.78 -10.14 3.64
CA THR A 103 10.09 -11.37 3.18
C THR A 103 10.01 -12.45 4.25
N GLY A 104 9.11 -13.42 4.04
CA GLY A 104 8.94 -14.59 4.91
C GLY A 104 7.75 -14.51 5.88
N GLY A 105 6.96 -13.44 5.81
CA GLY A 105 5.79 -13.25 6.65
C GLY A 105 4.69 -14.27 6.39
N ALA A 106 4.45 -14.59 5.12
CA ALA A 106 3.49 -15.61 4.72
C ALA A 106 3.87 -16.99 5.25
N ALA A 107 5.17 -17.34 5.21
CA ALA A 107 5.66 -18.61 5.76
C ALA A 107 5.50 -18.65 7.28
N ARG A 108 5.82 -17.55 7.97
CA ARG A 108 5.66 -17.41 9.42
C ARG A 108 4.21 -17.54 9.87
N LEU A 109 3.29 -16.90 9.16
CA LEU A 109 1.84 -17.01 9.40
C LEU A 109 1.34 -18.44 9.21
N ARG A 110 1.71 -19.10 8.11
CA ARG A 110 1.34 -20.51 7.86
C ARG A 110 1.88 -21.45 8.93
N ALA A 111 3.12 -21.24 9.37
CA ALA A 111 3.72 -22.04 10.44
C ALA A 111 2.98 -21.91 11.78
N ALA A 112 2.30 -20.77 12.00
CA ALA A 112 1.44 -20.53 13.16
C ALA A 112 -0.01 -21.01 12.96
N GLY A 113 -0.32 -21.68 11.84
CA GLY A 113 -1.66 -22.22 11.55
C GLY A 113 -2.64 -21.21 10.94
N VAL A 114 -2.16 -20.05 10.48
CA VAL A 114 -2.98 -19.05 9.77
C VAL A 114 -3.12 -19.45 8.30
N ASP A 115 -4.34 -19.41 7.77
CA ASP A 115 -4.59 -19.57 6.34
C ASP A 115 -4.06 -18.34 5.57
N VAL A 116 -3.24 -18.54 4.55
CA VAL A 116 -2.62 -17.43 3.80
C VAL A 116 -2.81 -17.59 2.30
N GLU A 117 -3.58 -16.65 1.75
CA GLU A 117 -3.77 -16.45 0.31
C GLU A 117 -2.86 -15.34 -0.18
N LEU A 118 -2.10 -15.59 -1.26
CA LEU A 118 -1.22 -14.63 -1.91
C LEU A 118 -1.70 -14.37 -3.33
N GLY A 119 -1.56 -13.12 -3.81
CA GLY A 119 -1.83 -12.76 -5.19
C GLY A 119 -3.23 -12.19 -5.45
N ALA A 120 -4.00 -11.87 -4.41
CA ALA A 120 -5.37 -11.36 -4.56
C ALA A 120 -5.39 -9.91 -5.10
N GLU A 121 -5.92 -9.70 -6.31
CA GLU A 121 -5.85 -8.40 -7.01
C GLU A 121 -4.41 -7.84 -7.08
N GLN A 122 -3.45 -8.73 -7.34
CA GLN A 122 -2.02 -8.41 -7.31
C GLN A 122 -1.66 -7.29 -8.30
N ASP A 123 -2.14 -7.39 -9.53
CA ASP A 123 -1.78 -6.45 -10.59
C ASP A 123 -2.30 -5.05 -10.25
N GLU A 124 -3.56 -4.94 -9.80
CA GLU A 124 -4.13 -3.64 -9.44
C GLU A 124 -3.55 -3.07 -8.13
N ALA A 125 -3.04 -3.90 -7.23
CA ALA A 125 -2.29 -3.43 -6.07
C ALA A 125 -0.88 -2.97 -6.44
N ALA A 126 -0.21 -3.70 -7.34
CA ALA A 126 1.14 -3.41 -7.80
C ALA A 126 1.20 -2.15 -8.67
N GLU A 127 0.20 -1.94 -9.53
CA GLU A 127 0.07 -0.73 -10.37
C GLU A 127 -0.49 0.48 -9.60
N GLY A 128 -1.06 0.25 -8.41
CA GLY A 128 -1.62 1.29 -7.55
C GLY A 128 -0.58 1.98 -6.67
N ALA A 129 -0.90 2.14 -5.38
CA ALA A 129 -0.06 2.84 -4.42
C ALA A 129 1.38 2.27 -4.33
N LEU A 130 1.54 0.97 -4.56
CA LEU A 130 2.84 0.30 -4.45
C LEU A 130 3.75 0.50 -5.67
N ALA A 131 3.26 1.01 -6.81
CA ALA A 131 4.00 1.02 -8.08
C ALA A 131 5.40 1.66 -7.97
N ALA A 132 5.46 2.86 -7.36
CA ALA A 132 6.71 3.58 -7.23
C ALA A 132 7.72 2.87 -6.33
N TRP A 133 7.23 2.31 -5.22
CA TRP A 133 8.06 1.57 -4.28
C TRP A 133 8.55 0.25 -4.88
N LEU A 134 7.66 -0.51 -5.54
CA LEU A 134 7.98 -1.77 -6.20
C LEU A 134 9.03 -1.59 -7.31
N THR A 135 8.91 -0.53 -8.11
CA THR A 135 9.93 -0.17 -9.11
C THR A 135 11.28 0.06 -8.42
N GLY A 136 11.29 0.86 -7.36
CA GLY A 136 12.50 1.15 -6.57
C GLY A 136 13.20 -0.10 -6.06
N VAL A 137 12.46 -1.03 -5.46
CA VAL A 137 13.05 -2.23 -4.86
C VAL A 137 13.37 -3.34 -5.87
N ARG A 138 12.55 -3.52 -6.91
CA ARG A 138 12.75 -4.58 -7.93
C ARG A 138 13.80 -4.20 -8.96
N GLU A 139 13.76 -2.96 -9.44
CA GLU A 139 14.59 -2.50 -10.56
C GLU A 139 15.80 -1.69 -10.12
N GLN A 140 15.88 -1.30 -8.83
CA GLN A 140 16.93 -0.44 -8.30
C GLN A 140 17.01 0.92 -9.02
N ARG A 141 15.85 1.43 -9.46
CA ARG A 141 15.70 2.69 -10.21
C ARG A 141 14.42 3.40 -9.79
N PRO A 142 14.34 4.74 -9.92
CA PRO A 142 13.14 5.48 -9.58
C PRO A 142 12.00 5.18 -10.57
N HIS A 143 10.77 5.20 -10.07
CA HIS A 143 9.57 5.25 -10.91
C HIS A 143 9.36 6.67 -11.43
N VAL A 144 9.36 6.81 -12.76
CA VAL A 144 9.32 8.12 -13.42
C VAL A 144 7.94 8.35 -14.04
N VAL A 145 7.24 9.36 -13.53
CA VAL A 145 6.01 9.87 -14.16
C VAL A 145 6.38 11.07 -15.03
N TRP A 146 6.27 10.93 -16.35
CA TRP A 146 6.46 12.03 -17.28
C TRP A 146 5.12 12.70 -17.61
N LYS A 147 4.93 13.92 -17.09
CA LYS A 147 3.74 14.73 -17.35
C LYS A 147 4.03 15.76 -18.43
N VAL A 148 3.18 15.80 -19.46
CA VAL A 148 3.14 16.86 -20.48
C VAL A 148 1.75 17.50 -20.55
N ALA A 149 1.68 18.77 -20.91
CA ALA A 149 0.43 19.46 -21.23
C ALA A 149 0.62 20.16 -22.57
N THR A 150 -0.25 19.85 -23.53
CA THR A 150 -0.13 20.34 -24.91
C THR A 150 -1.45 20.91 -25.41
N THR A 151 -1.38 21.71 -26.47
CA THR A 151 -2.49 21.94 -27.39
C THR A 151 -2.88 20.64 -28.12
N LEU A 152 -4.00 20.66 -28.85
CA LEU A 152 -4.46 19.52 -29.65
C LEU A 152 -3.45 19.11 -30.74
N ASP A 153 -2.71 20.07 -31.29
CA ASP A 153 -1.64 19.86 -32.28
C ASP A 153 -0.25 19.62 -31.65
N GLY A 154 -0.20 19.32 -30.34
CA GLY A 154 1.02 18.83 -29.67
C GLY A 154 2.02 19.92 -29.26
N ARG A 155 1.60 21.18 -29.14
CA ARG A 155 2.48 22.30 -28.76
C ARG A 155 2.42 22.59 -27.26
N VAL A 156 3.57 22.91 -26.67
CA VAL A 156 3.71 23.31 -25.24
C VAL A 156 3.86 24.82 -25.04
N ALA A 157 4.01 25.56 -26.13
CA ALA A 157 4.09 27.02 -26.19
C ALA A 157 3.81 27.48 -27.64
N ALA A 158 3.40 28.73 -27.81
CA ALA A 158 3.38 29.40 -29.11
C ALA A 158 4.81 29.73 -29.57
N ALA A 159 4.97 30.13 -30.84
CA ALA A 159 6.28 30.45 -31.43
C ALA A 159 6.97 31.64 -30.73
N ASP A 160 6.21 32.52 -30.09
CA ASP A 160 6.70 33.63 -29.27
C ASP A 160 7.05 33.23 -27.83
N GLY A 161 6.93 31.95 -27.48
CA GLY A 161 7.24 31.40 -26.15
C GLY A 161 6.11 31.52 -25.13
N THR A 162 4.97 32.14 -25.47
CA THR A 162 3.83 32.22 -24.55
C THR A 162 3.19 30.84 -24.34
N SER A 163 2.90 30.51 -23.07
CA SER A 163 2.45 29.16 -22.67
C SER A 163 1.49 29.15 -21.48
N ARG A 164 1.02 30.33 -21.06
CA ARG A 164 0.15 30.43 -19.89
C ARG A 164 -1.21 29.80 -20.20
N TRP A 165 -1.56 28.82 -19.38
CA TRP A 165 -2.89 28.23 -19.31
C TRP A 165 -3.35 27.53 -20.59
N ILE A 166 -2.45 26.78 -21.24
CA ILE A 166 -2.81 25.82 -22.31
C ILE A 166 -3.87 24.82 -21.79
N THR A 167 -3.71 24.34 -20.56
CA THR A 167 -4.69 23.49 -19.89
C THR A 167 -5.44 24.23 -18.77
N GLY A 168 -6.73 23.91 -18.60
CA GLY A 168 -7.62 24.48 -17.59
C GLY A 168 -7.28 24.16 -16.13
N PRO A 169 -7.98 24.78 -15.16
CA PRO A 169 -7.73 24.59 -13.72
C PRO A 169 -7.89 23.15 -13.24
N GLU A 170 -8.80 22.37 -13.82
CA GLU A 170 -9.06 20.97 -13.47
C GLU A 170 -7.83 20.10 -13.75
N ALA A 171 -7.23 20.26 -14.94
CA ALA A 171 -6.01 19.56 -15.32
C ALA A 171 -4.82 19.95 -14.42
N ARG A 172 -4.79 21.19 -13.93
CA ARG A 172 -3.73 21.65 -13.03
C ARG A 172 -3.90 21.12 -11.60
N ALA A 173 -5.13 21.03 -11.12
CA ALA A 173 -5.45 20.40 -9.85
C ALA A 173 -5.08 18.91 -9.86
N GLU A 174 -5.36 18.21 -10.98
CA GLU A 174 -4.96 16.82 -11.15
C GLU A 174 -3.44 16.63 -11.05
N VAL A 175 -2.67 17.49 -11.71
CA VAL A 175 -1.21 17.42 -11.69
C VAL A 175 -0.64 17.79 -10.32
N HIS A 176 -1.36 18.59 -9.53
CA HIS A 176 -0.98 18.85 -8.15
C HIS A 176 -1.11 17.60 -7.28
N ARG A 177 -2.11 16.73 -7.53
CA ARG A 177 -2.24 15.44 -6.83
C ARG A 177 -1.10 14.46 -7.14
N LEU A 178 -0.44 14.59 -8.29
CA LEU A 178 0.71 13.77 -8.69
C LEU A 178 2.03 14.19 -8.00
N ARG A 179 2.07 15.36 -7.34
CA ARG A 179 3.29 15.93 -6.72
C ARG A 179 3.28 15.73 -5.21
#